data_AF-A0A5D0EKD1-F1
#
_entry.id   AF-A0A5D0EKD1-F1
#
_cell.length_a   1.000
_cell.length_b   1.000
_cell.length_c   1.000
_cell.angle_alpha   90.00
_cell.angle_beta   90.00
_cell.angle_gamma   90.00
#
_symmetry.space_group_name_H-M   'P 1'
#
loop_
_entity.id
_entity.type
_entity.pdbx_description
1 polymer ?
#
loop_
_entity_poly.entity_id
_entity_poly.type
_entity_poly.pdbx_seq_one_letter_code
_entity_poly.pdbx_strand_id
1 'polypeptide(L)'
;MLAGSAFHKVLEDYENMTLAFVEKDGFKFDFSEIDTEIHIPRIKEFKFEIAKRINDELVTFVGVVDAMESDCVFDHKLTAYIDAENYTDSMQWRCYLSWLGMSKFTYNLFQKYTPAAEPDKCVIKSVTQISFYRYPEMENDVLLLATQLVDFIKANAPHLIQIEVKNG
;
A
#
# COMPACT_ATOMS: atom_id res chain seq x y z
N MET A 1 2.64 13.42 -3.83
CA MET A 1 3.43 12.30 -3.26
C MET A 1 4.03 12.65 -1.90
N LEU A 2 4.67 13.81 -1.69
CA LEU A 2 5.34 14.15 -0.41
C LEU A 2 4.43 14.15 0.83
N ALA A 3 3.28 14.83 0.79
CA ALA A 3 2.34 14.86 1.92
C ALA A 3 1.80 13.47 2.28
N GLY A 4 1.63 12.59 1.28
CA GLY A 4 1.24 11.21 1.50
C GLY A 4 2.32 10.48 2.28
N SER A 5 3.57 10.48 1.80
CA SER A 5 4.70 9.83 2.48
C SER A 5 4.92 10.33 3.91
N ALA A 6 4.80 11.66 4.13
CA ALA A 6 4.86 12.23 5.47
C ALA A 6 3.75 11.69 6.38
N PHE A 7 2.56 11.48 5.83
CA PHE A 7 1.42 10.92 6.55
C PHE A 7 1.59 9.44 6.90
N HIS A 8 2.16 8.61 6.02
CA HIS A 8 2.48 7.21 6.35
C HIS A 8 3.40 7.14 7.58
N LYS A 9 4.45 7.96 7.61
CA LYS A 9 5.37 8.02 8.76
C LYS A 9 4.68 8.43 10.07
N VAL A 10 3.70 9.33 10.01
CA VAL A 10 2.88 9.68 11.19
C VAL A 10 2.18 8.45 11.75
N LEU A 11 1.62 7.60 10.89
CA LEU A 11 0.93 6.37 11.31
C LEU A 11 1.91 5.27 11.76
N GLU A 12 3.07 5.18 11.12
CA GLU A 12 4.17 4.29 11.51
C GLU A 12 4.67 4.61 12.92
N ASP A 13 4.86 5.88 13.25
CA ASP A 13 5.34 6.32 14.58
C ASP A 13 4.24 6.24 15.68
N TYR A 14 2.99 5.94 15.31
CA TYR A 14 1.85 6.03 16.22
C TYR A 14 1.78 4.91 17.29
N GLU A 15 2.14 5.16 18.54
CA GLU A 15 2.16 4.07 19.53
C GLU A 15 0.94 3.96 20.46
N ASN A 16 0.19 5.04 20.75
CA ASN A 16 -1.12 5.07 21.47
C ASN A 16 -1.40 6.51 21.99
N MET A 17 -1.83 7.45 21.14
CA MET A 17 -2.14 8.83 21.56
C MET A 17 -3.37 9.40 20.84
N THR A 18 -4.22 10.18 21.50
CA THR A 18 -5.21 10.97 20.75
C THR A 18 -4.48 12.04 19.93
N LEU A 19 -4.49 11.90 18.60
CA LEU A 19 -3.90 12.88 17.70
C LEU A 19 -4.95 13.95 17.38
N ALA A 20 -4.75 15.16 17.90
CA ALA A 20 -5.47 16.34 17.40
C ALA A 20 -4.67 17.03 16.29
N PHE A 21 -3.35 17.15 16.48
CA PHE A 21 -2.42 17.81 15.56
C PHE A 21 -1.07 17.10 15.57
N VAL A 22 -0.46 16.93 14.41
CA VAL A 22 0.89 16.37 14.27
C VAL A 22 1.60 16.98 13.08
N GLU A 23 2.90 17.21 13.22
CA GLU A 23 3.75 17.72 12.16
C GLU A 23 4.81 16.67 11.81
N LYS A 24 4.99 16.40 10.52
CA LYS A 24 6.00 15.46 10.03
C LYS A 24 6.47 15.88 8.65
N ASP A 25 7.78 15.85 8.43
CA ASP A 25 8.43 16.16 7.15
C ASP A 25 7.94 17.49 6.51
N GLY A 26 7.68 18.51 7.33
CA GLY A 26 7.21 19.82 6.90
C GLY A 26 5.70 19.93 6.65
N PHE A 27 4.92 18.86 6.82
CA PHE A 27 3.46 18.87 6.69
C PHE A 27 2.79 18.85 8.06
N LYS A 28 1.69 19.59 8.17
CA LYS A 28 0.84 19.65 9.37
C LYS A 28 -0.45 18.89 9.14
N PHE A 29 -0.69 17.85 9.92
CA PHE A 29 -1.91 17.06 9.87
C PHE A 29 -2.80 17.42 11.05
N ASP A 30 -4.02 17.86 10.73
CA ASP A 30 -5.03 18.34 11.66
C ASP A 30 -6.19 17.35 11.65
N PHE A 31 -6.37 16.64 12.76
CA PHE A 31 -7.40 15.61 12.96
C PHE A 31 -8.59 16.15 13.77
N SER A 32 -8.63 17.45 14.09
CA SER A 32 -9.66 18.04 14.96
C SER A 32 -11.09 17.95 14.42
N GLU A 33 -11.24 17.66 13.12
CA GLU A 33 -12.55 17.52 12.47
C GLU A 33 -13.09 16.09 12.41
N ILE A 34 -12.32 15.09 12.87
CA ILE A 34 -12.80 13.71 12.97
C ILE A 34 -12.94 13.29 14.43
N ASP A 35 -14.08 12.68 14.74
CA ASP A 35 -14.32 12.00 16.01
C ASP A 35 -14.54 10.51 15.71
N THR A 36 -13.44 9.84 15.38
CA THR A 36 -13.45 8.42 14.99
C THR A 36 -12.19 7.75 15.50
N GLU A 37 -12.38 6.58 16.08
CA GLU A 37 -11.28 5.69 16.42
C GLU A 37 -10.82 4.95 15.17
N ILE A 38 -9.53 5.06 14.87
CA ILE A 38 -8.91 4.40 13.74
C ILE A 38 -8.00 3.33 14.31
N HIS A 39 -8.30 2.08 13.96
CA HIS A 39 -7.42 0.98 14.30
C HIS A 39 -6.15 1.06 13.44
N ILE A 40 -5.01 1.31 14.08
CA ILE A 40 -3.69 1.23 13.46
C ILE A 40 -3.06 -0.09 13.90
N PRO A 41 -2.77 -1.02 12.96
CA PRO A 41 -2.22 -2.32 13.32
C PRO A 41 -0.83 -2.23 13.97
N ARG A 42 -0.46 -3.26 14.73
CA ARG A 42 0.82 -3.31 15.46
C ARG A 42 2.03 -3.48 14.55
N ILE A 43 1.94 -4.34 13.54
CA ILE A 43 3.04 -4.51 12.58
C ILE A 43 2.87 -3.42 11.54
N LYS A 44 3.85 -2.55 11.46
CA LYS A 44 3.88 -1.40 10.54
C LYS A 44 5.12 -1.48 9.68
N GLU A 45 5.02 -0.97 8.47
CA GLU A 45 6.06 -0.98 7.44
C GLU A 45 6.76 -2.34 7.33
N PHE A 46 6.08 -3.31 6.74
CA PHE A 46 6.63 -4.65 6.57
C PHE A 46 7.08 -4.87 5.12
N LYS A 47 8.41 -4.91 4.94
CA LYS A 47 9.03 -5.31 3.67
C LYS A 47 9.10 -6.82 3.57
N PHE A 48 8.72 -7.35 2.41
CA PHE A 48 8.86 -8.77 2.08
C PHE A 48 9.40 -8.96 0.66
N GLU A 49 9.99 -10.12 0.44
CA GLU A 49 10.47 -10.56 -0.87
C GLU A 49 9.97 -11.98 -1.14
N ILE A 50 9.51 -12.24 -2.36
CA ILE A 50 9.15 -13.57 -2.81
C ILE A 50 9.87 -13.88 -4.10
N ALA A 51 10.39 -15.10 -4.21
CA ALA A 51 10.90 -15.62 -5.47
C ALA A 51 9.82 -16.50 -6.11
N LYS A 52 9.40 -16.18 -7.32
CA LYS A 52 8.47 -16.99 -8.11
C LYS A 52 9.05 -17.27 -9.48
N ARG A 53 8.84 -18.50 -9.95
CA ARG A 53 9.14 -18.86 -11.34
C ARG A 53 7.96 -18.40 -12.21
N ILE A 54 8.23 -17.47 -13.13
CA ILE A 54 7.26 -16.93 -14.08
C ILE A 54 7.76 -17.30 -15.47
N ASN A 55 7.03 -18.18 -16.16
CA ASN A 55 7.54 -18.91 -17.33
C ASN A 55 8.89 -19.58 -16.96
N ASP A 56 9.96 -19.29 -17.70
CA ASP A 56 11.30 -19.84 -17.46
C ASP A 56 12.18 -18.97 -16.55
N GLU A 57 11.70 -17.79 -16.12
CA GLU A 57 12.49 -16.85 -15.32
C GLU A 57 12.23 -17.02 -13.82
N LEU A 58 13.29 -16.92 -13.02
CA LEU A 58 13.18 -16.74 -11.57
C LEU A 58 13.07 -15.23 -11.29
N VAL A 59 11.92 -14.80 -10.80
CA VAL A 59 11.61 -13.39 -10.54
C VAL A 59 11.49 -13.16 -9.04
N THR A 60 12.23 -12.19 -8.53
CA THR A 60 12.08 -11.70 -7.15
C THR A 60 11.12 -10.51 -7.14
N PHE A 61 9.94 -10.68 -6.56
CA PHE A 61 9.02 -9.60 -6.29
C PHE A 61 9.28 -9.04 -4.89
N VAL A 62 9.32 -7.72 -4.79
CA VAL A 62 9.52 -6.98 -3.54
C VAL A 62 8.26 -6.19 -3.25
N GLY A 63 7.76 -6.30 -2.02
CA GLY A 63 6.61 -5.51 -1.55
C GLY A 63 6.90 -4.87 -0.21
N VAL A 64 6.20 -3.77 0.07
CA VAL A 64 6.19 -3.10 1.37
C VAL A 64 4.73 -2.82 1.71
N VAL A 65 4.23 -3.46 2.76
CA VAL A 65 2.88 -3.17 3.27
C VAL A 65 2.97 -2.09 4.35
N ASP A 66 2.00 -1.17 4.37
CA ASP A 66 2.00 -0.10 5.37
C ASP A 66 1.77 -0.66 6.78
N ALA A 67 0.86 -1.63 6.91
CA ALA A 67 0.63 -2.34 8.15
C ALA A 67 -0.02 -3.71 7.92
N MET A 68 0.10 -4.60 8.91
CA MET A 68 -0.52 -5.91 8.90
C MET A 68 -0.87 -6.38 10.31
N GLU A 69 -1.94 -7.17 10.43
CA GLU A 69 -2.28 -7.82 11.68
C GLU A 69 -3.16 -9.03 11.42
N SER A 70 -2.88 -10.13 12.12
CA SER A 70 -3.57 -11.40 11.95
C SER A 70 -3.57 -11.85 10.48
N ASP A 71 -4.74 -11.91 9.85
CA ASP A 71 -4.95 -12.34 8.47
C ASP A 71 -5.40 -11.17 7.57
N CYS A 72 -4.98 -9.95 7.93
CA CYS A 72 -5.33 -8.72 7.24
C CYS A 72 -4.12 -7.84 6.94
N VAL A 73 -4.02 -7.40 5.69
CA VAL A 73 -3.12 -6.32 5.25
C VAL A 73 -3.87 -5.00 5.29
N PHE A 74 -3.21 -3.94 5.74
CA PHE A 74 -3.74 -2.59 5.76
C PHE A 74 -2.85 -1.67 4.92
N ASP A 75 -3.49 -0.81 4.14
CA ASP A 75 -2.82 0.19 3.32
C ASP A 75 -3.49 1.55 3.57
N HIS A 76 -2.69 2.55 3.89
CA HIS A 76 -3.13 3.88 4.24
C HIS A 76 -3.05 4.78 3.00
N LYS A 77 -4.09 5.59 2.75
CA LYS A 77 -4.09 6.52 1.63
C LYS A 77 -4.61 7.87 2.08
N LEU A 78 -3.81 8.90 1.83
CA LEU A 78 -4.20 10.30 1.99
C LEU A 78 -4.72 10.83 0.65
N THR A 79 -6.01 11.17 0.57
CA THR A 79 -6.68 11.57 -0.67
C THR A 79 -7.55 12.81 -0.48
N ALA A 80 -7.77 13.61 -1.54
CA ALA A 80 -8.72 14.72 -1.50
C ALA A 80 -10.18 14.24 -1.65
N TYR A 81 -10.39 13.11 -2.33
CA TYR A 81 -11.70 12.54 -2.63
C TYR A 81 -11.68 11.05 -2.39
N ILE A 82 -12.74 10.55 -1.75
CA ILE A 82 -12.94 9.12 -1.56
C ILE A 82 -13.84 8.64 -2.70
N ASP A 83 -13.30 7.75 -3.52
CA ASP A 83 -14.03 7.03 -4.54
C ASP A 83 -13.59 5.57 -4.49
N ALA A 84 -14.49 4.73 -3.98
CA ALA A 84 -14.25 3.32 -3.72
C ALA A 84 -13.95 2.53 -5.00
N GLU A 85 -14.55 2.93 -6.13
CA GLU A 85 -14.45 2.19 -7.39
C GLU A 85 -13.02 2.17 -7.92
N ASN A 86 -12.26 3.26 -7.70
CA ASN A 86 -10.85 3.35 -8.09
C ASN A 86 -9.95 2.33 -7.40
N TYR A 87 -10.37 1.73 -6.30
CA TYR A 87 -9.59 0.77 -5.53
C TYR A 87 -9.95 -0.69 -5.84
N THR A 88 -11.15 -0.93 -6.39
CA THR A 88 -11.66 -2.28 -6.68
C THR A 88 -10.79 -3.04 -7.67
N ASP A 89 -10.35 -2.37 -8.74
CA ASP A 89 -9.57 -3.01 -9.82
C ASP A 89 -8.05 -2.95 -9.59
N SER A 90 -7.61 -2.49 -8.42
CA SER A 90 -6.19 -2.41 -8.09
C SER A 90 -5.54 -3.79 -7.97
N MET A 91 -4.47 -4.01 -8.75
CA MET A 91 -3.65 -5.23 -8.61
C MET A 91 -2.80 -5.23 -7.34
N GLN A 92 -2.61 -4.08 -6.69
CA GLN A 92 -1.78 -3.96 -5.48
C GLN A 92 -2.29 -4.89 -4.36
N TRP A 93 -3.58 -4.79 -4.01
CA TRP A 93 -4.14 -5.60 -2.93
C TRP A 93 -4.21 -7.09 -3.31
N ARG A 94 -4.50 -7.41 -4.58
CA ARG A 94 -4.50 -8.79 -5.10
C ARG A 94 -3.12 -9.43 -4.96
N CYS A 95 -2.07 -8.70 -5.35
CA CYS A 95 -0.69 -9.15 -5.20
C CYS A 95 -0.35 -9.39 -3.73
N TYR A 96 -0.65 -8.45 -2.82
CA TYR A 96 -0.35 -8.63 -1.40
C TYR A 96 -1.06 -9.84 -0.78
N LEU A 97 -2.35 -10.02 -1.05
CA LEU A 97 -3.09 -11.19 -0.55
C LEU A 97 -2.56 -12.50 -1.12
N SER A 98 -2.30 -12.55 -2.44
CA SER A 98 -1.74 -13.75 -3.09
C SER A 98 -0.35 -14.10 -2.59
N TRP A 99 0.50 -13.10 -2.36
CA TRP A 99 1.92 -13.28 -2.04
C TRP A 99 2.16 -13.56 -0.56
N LEU A 100 1.41 -12.92 0.34
CA LEU A 100 1.51 -13.11 1.78
C LEU A 100 0.60 -14.24 2.29
N GLY A 101 -0.27 -14.80 1.42
CA GLY A 101 -1.21 -15.84 1.80
C GLY A 101 -2.31 -15.35 2.74
N MET A 102 -2.66 -14.07 2.69
CA MET A 102 -3.66 -13.45 3.56
C MET A 102 -5.06 -13.44 2.94
N SER A 103 -6.10 -13.41 3.77
CA SER A 103 -7.49 -13.46 3.30
C SER A 103 -8.14 -12.09 3.11
N LYS A 104 -7.68 -11.05 3.83
CA LYS A 104 -8.31 -9.72 3.83
C LYS A 104 -7.31 -8.60 3.59
N PHE A 105 -7.72 -7.63 2.80
CA PHE A 105 -7.01 -6.36 2.61
C PHE A 105 -7.95 -5.21 3.01
N THR A 106 -7.44 -4.17 3.66
CA THR A 106 -8.23 -2.97 4.00
C THR A 106 -7.48 -1.70 3.62
N TYR A 107 -8.07 -0.88 2.75
CA TYR A 107 -7.65 0.51 2.61
C TYR A 107 -8.23 1.34 3.75
N ASN A 108 -7.38 2.11 4.41
CA ASN A 108 -7.77 3.23 5.27
C ASN A 108 -7.64 4.51 4.46
N LEU A 109 -8.75 5.04 3.97
CA LEU A 109 -8.80 6.24 3.14
C LEU A 109 -9.04 7.46 4.01
N PHE A 110 -8.01 8.29 4.16
CA PHE A 110 -8.04 9.54 4.88
C PHE A 110 -8.35 10.67 3.90
N GLN A 111 -9.57 11.19 3.98
CA GLN A 111 -9.94 12.35 3.19
C GLN A 111 -9.33 13.60 3.79
N LYS A 112 -8.59 14.34 2.98
CA LYS A 112 -7.98 15.60 3.38
C LYS A 112 -8.54 16.79 2.61
N TYR A 113 -8.50 17.93 3.28
CA TYR A 113 -8.63 19.25 2.70
C TYR A 113 -7.33 20.01 2.95
N THR A 114 -6.83 20.70 1.92
CA THR A 114 -5.65 21.57 2.04
C THR A 114 -6.10 23.02 1.86
N PRO A 115 -6.08 23.85 2.92
CA PRO A 115 -6.43 25.26 2.81
C PRO A 115 -5.50 26.00 1.85
N ALA A 116 -6.05 26.84 0.98
CA ALA A 116 -5.25 27.57 -0.02
C ALA A 116 -4.21 28.52 0.60
N ALA A 117 -4.49 29.05 1.80
CA ALA A 117 -3.58 29.94 2.53
C ALA A 117 -2.44 29.18 3.26
N GLU A 118 -2.57 27.87 3.45
CA GLU A 118 -1.64 27.02 4.20
C GLU A 118 -1.40 25.72 3.43
N PRO A 119 -0.59 25.73 2.35
CA PRO A 119 -0.44 24.58 1.45
C PRO A 119 0.15 23.34 2.12
N ASP A 120 0.90 23.52 3.21
CA ASP A 120 1.50 22.44 3.99
C ASP A 120 0.55 21.86 5.06
N LYS A 121 -0.64 22.46 5.23
CA LYS A 121 -1.66 21.98 6.16
C LYS A 121 -2.61 21.00 5.46
N CYS A 122 -2.81 19.85 6.08
CA CYS A 122 -3.77 18.83 5.68
C CYS A 122 -4.77 18.64 6.82
N VAL A 123 -5.99 19.15 6.63
CA VAL A 123 -7.11 18.90 7.55
C VAL A 123 -7.76 17.59 7.15
N ILE A 124 -7.73 16.60 8.04
CA ILE A 124 -8.38 15.31 7.85
C ILE A 124 -9.87 15.50 8.15
N LYS A 125 -10.70 15.27 7.13
CA LYS A 125 -12.16 15.50 7.17
C LYS A 125 -12.95 14.25 7.50
N SER A 126 -12.46 13.10 7.07
CA SER A 126 -13.11 11.81 7.29
C SER A 126 -12.11 10.68 7.08
N VAL A 127 -12.44 9.51 7.63
CA VAL A 127 -11.71 8.27 7.38
C VAL A 127 -12.71 7.19 7.00
N THR A 128 -12.48 6.54 5.87
CA THR A 128 -13.32 5.44 5.37
C THR A 128 -12.48 4.21 5.18
N GLN A 129 -12.99 3.08 5.67
CA GLN A 129 -12.37 1.78 5.45
C GLN A 129 -13.06 1.04 4.32
N ILE A 130 -12.26 0.53 3.38
CA ILE A 130 -12.75 -0.32 2.29
C ILE A 130 -11.98 -1.63 2.34
N SER A 131 -12.70 -2.74 2.48
CA SER A 131 -12.09 -4.06 2.57
C SER A 131 -12.33 -4.90 1.33
N PHE A 132 -11.30 -5.62 0.93
CA PHE A 132 -11.31 -6.61 -0.15
C PHE A 132 -10.90 -7.97 0.40
N TYR A 133 -11.36 -9.03 -0.26
CA TYR A 133 -11.16 -10.40 0.20
C TYR A 133 -10.57 -11.25 -0.92
N ARG A 134 -9.87 -12.32 -0.51
CA ARG A 134 -9.46 -13.37 -1.43
C ARG A 134 -10.64 -13.94 -2.21
N TYR A 135 -10.41 -14.23 -3.48
CA TYR A 135 -11.35 -14.91 -4.35
C TYR A 135 -10.62 -16.03 -5.12
N PRO A 136 -11.34 -17.07 -5.59
CA PRO A 136 -10.73 -18.28 -6.14
C PRO A 136 -9.73 -18.07 -7.29
N GLU A 137 -9.95 -17.08 -8.14
CA GLU A 137 -9.12 -16.81 -9.33
C GLU A 137 -7.97 -15.82 -9.08
N MET A 138 -7.79 -15.33 -7.85
CA MET A 138 -6.81 -14.29 -7.53
C MET A 138 -5.39 -14.68 -7.92
N GLU A 139 -5.00 -15.92 -7.68
CA GLU A 139 -3.68 -16.43 -8.04
C GLU A 139 -3.45 -16.42 -9.55
N ASN A 140 -4.48 -16.73 -10.33
CA ASN A 140 -4.41 -16.70 -11.79
C ASN A 140 -4.27 -15.27 -12.29
N ASP A 141 -5.01 -14.32 -11.72
CA ASP A 141 -4.91 -12.89 -12.08
C ASP A 141 -3.52 -12.32 -11.77
N VAL A 142 -2.98 -12.64 -10.59
CA VAL A 142 -1.63 -12.21 -10.18
C VAL A 142 -0.55 -12.85 -11.05
N LEU A 143 -0.70 -14.13 -11.40
CA LEU A 143 0.23 -14.83 -12.31
C LEU A 143 0.17 -14.26 -13.73
N LEU A 144 -1.02 -13.91 -14.23
CA LEU A 144 -1.20 -13.31 -15.55
C LEU A 144 -0.51 -11.95 -15.62
N LEU A 145 -0.71 -11.08 -14.62
CA LEU A 145 -0.03 -9.79 -14.55
C LEU A 145 1.49 -9.96 -14.45
N ALA A 146 1.97 -10.88 -13.62
CA ALA A 146 3.38 -11.17 -13.48
C ALA A 146 4.00 -11.63 -14.81
N THR A 147 3.30 -12.49 -15.55
CA THR A 147 3.71 -12.95 -16.88
C THR A 147 3.81 -11.79 -17.86
N GLN A 148 2.77 -10.95 -17.92
CA GLN A 148 2.77 -9.76 -18.79
C GLN A 148 3.91 -8.80 -18.48
N LEU A 149 4.23 -8.61 -17.19
CA LEU A 149 5.35 -7.77 -16.77
C LEU A 149 6.70 -8.36 -17.22
N VAL A 150 6.90 -9.67 -17.03
CA VAL A 150 8.14 -10.35 -17.46
C VAL A 150 8.31 -10.27 -18.97
N ASP A 151 7.26 -10.55 -19.73
CA ASP A 151 7.30 -10.48 -21.19
C ASP A 151 7.58 -9.04 -21.68
N PHE A 152 6.98 -8.05 -21.02
CA PHE A 152 7.25 -6.63 -21.29
C PHE A 152 8.71 -6.27 -21.02
N ILE A 153 9.28 -6.69 -19.88
CA ILE A 153 10.69 -6.44 -19.55
C ILE A 153 11.61 -7.14 -20.54
N LYS A 154 11.34 -8.38 -20.93
CA LYS A 154 12.13 -9.10 -21.95
C LYS A 154 12.17 -8.35 -23.28
N ALA A 155 11.03 -7.81 -23.70
CA ALA A 155 10.93 -7.09 -24.96
C ALA A 155 11.57 -5.69 -24.92
N ASN A 156 11.48 -4.98 -23.77
CA ASN A 156 11.80 -3.55 -23.71
C ASN A 156 13.01 -3.18 -22.85
N ALA A 157 13.35 -4.00 -21.84
CA ALA A 157 14.43 -3.75 -20.91
C ALA A 157 15.15 -5.05 -20.48
N PRO A 158 15.63 -5.88 -21.44
CA PRO A 158 16.23 -7.19 -21.12
C PRO A 158 17.48 -7.10 -20.24
N HIS A 159 18.16 -5.95 -20.21
CA HIS A 159 19.32 -5.69 -19.35
C HIS A 159 18.99 -5.72 -17.85
N LEU A 160 17.71 -5.65 -17.46
CA LEU A 160 17.26 -5.79 -16.07
C LEU A 160 17.21 -7.26 -15.61
N ILE A 161 17.28 -8.22 -16.54
CA ILE A 161 17.29 -9.65 -16.22
C ILE A 161 18.73 -10.04 -15.86
N GLN A 162 18.97 -10.30 -14.57
CA GLN A 162 20.26 -10.79 -14.11
C GLN A 162 20.40 -12.27 -14.48
N ILE A 163 21.29 -12.57 -15.42
CA ILE A 163 21.67 -13.94 -15.73
C ILE A 163 22.67 -14.36 -14.64
N GLU A 164 22.27 -15.24 -13.72
CA GLU A 164 23.24 -15.94 -12.87
C GLU A 164 24.15 -16.79 -13.77
N VAL A 165 25.36 -16.30 -14.02
CA VAL A 165 26.42 -17.12 -14.60
C VAL A 165 26.82 -18.11 -13.51
N LYS A 166 26.32 -19.34 -13.62
CA LYS A 166 26.84 -20.47 -12.86
C LYS A 166 28.30 -20.67 -13.29
N ASN A 167 29.23 -20.09 -12.55
CA ASN A 167 30.63 -20.48 -12.64
C ASN A 167 30.72 -21.93 -12.15
N GLY A 168 31.03 -22.83 -13.08
CA GLY A 168 31.20 -24.26 -12.82
C GLY A 168 32.44 -24.59 -12.01
#